data_AF-A0A1G6TCU4-F1
#
_entry.id   AF-A0A1G6TCU4-F1
#
_cell.length_a   1.000
_cell.length_b   1.000
_cell.length_c   1.000
_cell.angle_alpha   90.00
_cell.angle_beta   90.00
_cell.angle_gamma   90.00
#
_symmetry.space_group_name_H-M   'P 1'
#
loop_
_entity.id
_entity.type
_entity.pdbx_description
1 polymer ?
#
loop_
_entity_poly.entity_id
_entity_poly.type
_entity_poly.pdbx_seq_one_letter_code
_entity_poly.pdbx_strand_id
1 'polypeptide(L)' 'MMIEVNGEQHEVAEGATVADVLAALTLPASGIAVALDGEVVPRAEHAETPVPAGAALEVLTAVQGG' A
#
# COMPACT_ATOMS: atom_id res chain seq x y z
N MET A 1 2.74 7.03 12.40
CA MET A 1 3.75 5.95 12.36
C MET A 1 4.51 5.99 11.05
N MET A 2 5.75 5.53 11.03
CA MET A 2 6.58 5.47 9.81
C MET A 2 6.42 4.12 9.12
N ILE A 3 6.33 4.14 7.79
CA ILE A 3 6.34 2.96 6.90
C ILE A 3 7.21 3.25 5.69
N GLU A 4 7.62 2.21 4.97
CA GLU A 4 8.26 2.35 3.67
C GLU A 4 7.22 2.13 2.56
N VAL A 5 7.16 3.01 1.56
CA VAL A 5 6.34 2.82 0.36
C VAL A 5 7.24 2.96 -0.85
N ASN A 6 7.36 1.90 -1.66
CA ASN A 6 8.24 1.87 -2.85
C ASN A 6 9.70 2.32 -2.55
N GLY A 7 10.23 1.98 -1.37
CA GLY A 7 11.58 2.35 -0.95
C GLY A 7 11.70 3.75 -0.32
N GLU A 8 10.62 4.52 -0.23
CA GLU A 8 10.59 5.85 0.38
C GLU A 8 9.88 5.83 1.73
N GLN A 9 10.39 6.59 2.71
CA GLN A 9 9.82 6.64 4.06
C GLN A 9 8.66 7.62 4.13
N HIS A 10 7.52 7.17 4.63
CA HIS A 10 6.31 7.97 4.76
C HIS A 10 5.73 7.90 6.18
N GLU A 11 5.24 9.04 6.66
CA GLU A 11 4.45 9.10 7.88
C GLU A 11 2.95 8.94 7.55
N VAL A 12 2.31 7.97 8.20
CA VAL A 12 0.88 7.67 8.06
C VAL A 12 0.21 7.59 9.44
N ALA A 13 -1.13 7.65 9.47
CA ALA A 13 -1.87 7.49 10.72
C ALA A 13 -1.62 6.11 11.36
N GLU A 14 -1.65 6.05 12.69
CA GLU A 14 -1.60 4.75 13.39
C GLU A 14 -2.86 3.92 13.07
N GLY A 15 -2.67 2.63 12.83
CA GLY A 15 -3.75 1.72 12.47
C GLY A 15 -4.30 1.93 11.05
N ALA A 16 -3.61 2.69 10.20
CA ALA A 16 -3.99 2.86 8.80
C ALA A 16 -4.05 1.51 8.07
N THR A 17 -5.06 1.36 7.22
CA THR A 17 -5.16 0.24 6.29
C THR A 17 -4.39 0.52 5.00
N VAL A 18 -4.22 -0.50 4.15
CA VAL A 18 -3.63 -0.32 2.82
C VAL A 18 -4.38 0.77 2.03
N ALA A 19 -5.71 0.77 2.08
CA ALA A 19 -6.53 1.79 1.40
C ALA A 19 -6.29 3.20 1.95
N ASP A 20 -6.12 3.35 3.27
CA ASP A 20 -5.83 4.64 3.90
C ASP A 20 -4.46 5.17 3.48
N VAL A 21 -3.45 4.30 3.39
CA VAL A 21 -2.11 4.68 2.91
C VAL A 21 -2.17 5.14 1.45
N LEU A 22 -2.85 4.39 0.58
CA LEU A 22 -3.02 4.79 -0.82
C LEU A 22 -3.71 6.16 -0.94
N ALA A 23 -4.76 6.40 -0.15
CA ALA A 23 -5.46 7.68 -0.13
C ALA A 23 -4.57 8.83 0.39
N ALA A 24 -3.86 8.61 1.49
CA ALA A 24 -2.97 9.61 2.10
C ALA A 24 -1.84 10.05 1.16
N LEU A 25 -1.31 9.11 0.36
CA LEU A 25 -0.26 9.36 -0.60
C LEU A 25 -0.76 9.74 -2.00
N THR A 26 -2.09 9.93 -2.16
CA THR A 26 -2.73 10.24 -3.45
C THR A 26 -2.39 9.23 -4.55
N LEU A 27 -2.22 7.95 -4.16
CA LEU A 27 -1.98 6.84 -5.07
C LEU A 27 -3.32 6.32 -5.63
N PRO A 28 -3.32 5.81 -6.88
CA PRO A 28 -4.53 5.30 -7.48
C PRO A 28 -5.04 4.07 -6.74
N ALA A 29 -6.33 4.05 -6.39
CA ALA A 29 -6.93 2.91 -5.72
C ALA A 29 -7.12 1.70 -6.66
N SER A 30 -6.91 1.83 -7.98
CA SER A 30 -7.16 0.79 -9.00
C SER A 30 -6.13 0.81 -10.13
N GLY A 31 -6.04 -0.30 -10.86
CA GLY A 31 -4.99 -0.48 -11.86
C GLY A 31 -3.61 -0.68 -11.25
N ILE A 32 -3.57 -1.03 -9.95
CA ILE A 32 -2.36 -1.31 -9.19
C ILE A 32 -2.44 -2.69 -8.54
N ALA A 33 -1.28 -3.28 -8.33
CA ALA A 33 -1.05 -4.36 -7.39
C ALA A 33 -0.33 -3.78 -6.16
N VAL A 34 -0.71 -4.27 -4.97
CA VAL A 34 -0.10 -3.87 -3.71
C VAL A 34 0.45 -5.10 -3.01
N ALA A 35 1.67 -5.02 -2.52
CA ALA A 35 2.24 -6.00 -1.59
C ALA A 35 2.60 -5.34 -0.27
N LEU A 36 2.37 -6.03 0.83
CA LEU A 36 2.74 -5.65 2.19
C LEU A 36 3.77 -6.66 2.70
N ASP A 37 4.97 -6.19 3.03
CA ASP A 37 6.11 -7.01 3.44
C ASP A 37 6.41 -8.18 2.47
N GLY A 38 6.22 -7.94 1.17
CA GLY A 38 6.44 -8.92 0.11
C GLY A 38 5.26 -9.87 -0.16
N GLU A 39 4.15 -9.76 0.60
CA GLU A 39 2.94 -10.53 0.36
C GLU A 39 1.88 -9.69 -0.37
N VAL A 40 1.38 -10.22 -1.49
CA VAL A 40 0.37 -9.50 -2.30
C VAL A 40 -0.93 -9.40 -1.51
N VAL A 41 -1.43 -8.17 -1.34
CA VAL A 41 -2.72 -7.90 -0.72
C VAL A 41 -3.79 -7.81 -1.81
N PRO A 42 -4.80 -8.71 -1.84
CA PRO A 42 -5.90 -8.64 -2.78
C PRO A 42 -6.63 -7.30 -2.67
N ARG A 43 -7.02 -6.72 -3.81
CA ARG A 43 -7.75 -5.45 -3.86
C ARG A 43 -8.95 -5.39 -2.90
N ALA A 44 -9.70 -6.49 -2.80
CA ALA A 44 -10.88 -6.58 -1.96
C ALA A 44 -10.57 -6.38 -0.46
N GLU A 45 -9.34 -6.69 -0.05
CA GLU A 45 -8.88 -6.66 1.34
C GLU A 45 -8.17 -5.34 1.68
N HIS A 46 -7.88 -4.47 0.71
CA HIS A 46 -7.13 -3.22 0.96
C HIS A 46 -7.73 -2.34 2.06
N ALA A 47 -9.06 -2.31 2.17
CA ALA A 47 -9.76 -1.53 3.19
C ALA A 47 -9.81 -2.19 4.57
N GLU A 48 -9.41 -3.46 4.69
CA GLU A 48 -9.46 -4.26 5.92
C GLU A 48 -8.07 -4.68 6.39
N THR A 49 -7.06 -4.67 5.53
CA THR A 49 -5.68 -5.03 5.86
C THR A 49 -4.97 -3.87 6.56
N PRO A 50 -4.68 -3.97 7.86
CA PRO A 50 -3.90 -2.95 8.57
C PRO A 50 -2.44 -3.00 8.15
N VAL A 51 -1.79 -1.84 8.06
CA VAL A 51 -0.35 -1.73 7.83
C VAL A 51 0.35 -1.64 9.19
N PRO A 52 1.28 -2.55 9.51
CA PRO A 52 2.08 -2.47 10.73
C PRO A 52 3.10 -1.32 10.70
N ALA A 53 3.46 -0.79 11.86
CA ALA A 53 4.52 0.22 11.95
C ALA A 53 5.86 -0.35 11.43
N GLY A 54 6.53 0.39 10.55
CA GLY A 54 7.80 -0.02 9.93
C GLY A 54 7.66 -1.01 8.78
N ALA A 55 6.43 -1.38 8.37
CA ALA A 55 6.21 -2.28 7.25
C ALA A 55 6.62 -1.64 5.91
N ALA A 56 6.88 -2.50 4.93
CA ALA A 56 7.16 -2.12 3.56
C ALA A 56 5.93 -2.36 2.67
N LEU A 57 5.47 -1.32 1.99
CA LEU A 57 4.38 -1.38 1.02
C LEU A 57 4.93 -1.17 -0.39
N GLU A 58 4.76 -2.15 -1.27
CA GLU A 58 5.11 -2.05 -2.67
C GLU A 58 3.85 -1.83 -3.50
N VAL A 59 3.85 -0.77 -4.32
CA VAL A 59 2.71 -0.40 -5.16
C VAL A 59 3.17 -0.38 -6.62
N LEU A 60 2.70 -1.36 -7.39
CA LEU A 60 3.03 -1.52 -8.80
C LEU A 60 1.83 -1.17 -9.65
N THR A 61 2.01 -0.35 -10.69
CA THR A 61 0.95 -0.09 -11.66
C THR A 61 0.89 -1.23 -12.67
N ALA A 62 -0.29 -1.79 -12.87
CA ALA A 62 -0.52 -2.79 -13.91
C ALA A 62 -0.34 -2.13 -15.28
N VAL A 63 0.78 -2.43 -15.93
CA VAL A 63 0.94 -2.19 -17.36
C VAL A 63 0.36 -3.41 -18.07
N GLN A 64 -0.59 -3.22 -18.99
CA GLN A 64 -0.95 -4.30 -19.91
C GLN A 64 0.30 -4.61 -20.75
N GLY A 65 0.98 -5.71 -20.43
CA GLY A 65 1.93 -6.33 -21.34
C GLY A 65 1.16 -6.88 -22.53
N GLY A 66 1.56 -6.48 -23.74
CA GLY A 66 1.11 -7.10 -24.98
C GLY A 66 1.70 -8.49 -25.19
#